data_AF-A0A3S0F6E5-F1
#
_entry.id   AF-A0A3S0F6E5-F1
#
_cell.length_a   1.000
_cell.length_b   1.000
_cell.length_c   1.000
_cell.angle_alpha   90.00
_cell.angle_beta   90.00
_cell.angle_gamma   90.00
#
_symmetry.space_group_name_H-M   'P 1'
#
loop_
_entity.id
_entity.type
_entity.pdbx_description
1 polymer ?
#
loop_
_entity_poly.entity_id
_entity_poly.type
_entity_poly.pdbx_seq_one_letter_code
_entity_poly.pdbx_strand_id
1 'polypeptide(L)' 'MKKSRFTEEQIIAILKESEAGIGNSELCRKHGISEQTFYKWRSKYGGMQVSEVKKMKSLEEENATLKRLLG' A
#
# COMPACT_ATOMS: atom_id res chain seq x y z
N MET A 1 -7.66 -9.89 3.81
CA MET A 1 -6.47 -9.71 4.67
C MET A 1 -6.93 -9.08 5.98
N LYS A 2 -6.37 -9.46 7.15
CA LYS A 2 -6.62 -8.70 8.39
C LYS A 2 -6.32 -7.22 8.14
N LYS A 3 -7.10 -6.32 8.74
CA LYS A 3 -6.90 -4.87 8.64
C LYS A 3 -5.43 -4.58 8.98
N SER A 4 -4.69 -4.06 8.01
CA SER A 4 -3.30 -3.68 8.21
C SER A 4 -3.24 -2.57 9.26
N ARG A 5 -2.23 -2.59 10.14
CA ARG A 5 -1.92 -1.46 11.03
C ARG A 5 -1.55 -0.20 10.23
N PHE A 6 -1.14 -0.37 8.99
CA PHE A 6 -0.71 0.68 8.09
C PHE A 6 -1.78 0.94 7.02
N THR A 7 -2.06 2.21 6.79
CA THR A 7 -2.81 2.70 5.62
C THR A 7 -2.03 2.45 4.34
N GLU A 8 -2.71 2.45 3.20
CA GLU A 8 -2.06 2.24 1.91
C GLU A 8 -1.08 3.38 1.59
N GLU A 9 -1.42 4.61 1.99
CA GLU A 9 -0.54 5.77 1.88
C GLU A 9 0.74 5.61 2.70
N GLN A 10 0.64 5.10 3.93
CA GLN A 10 1.80 4.78 4.76
C GLN A 10 2.64 3.66 4.14
N ILE A 11 2.01 2.64 3.56
CA ILE A 11 2.72 1.55 2.89
C ILE A 11 3.54 2.10 1.70
N ILE A 12 2.94 2.94 0.85
CA ILE A 12 3.64 3.55 -0.28
C ILE A 12 4.79 4.44 0.19
N ALA A 13 4.59 5.23 1.25
CA ALA A 13 5.66 6.06 1.82
C ALA A 13 6.87 5.22 2.28
N ILE A 14 6.60 4.09 2.94
CA ILE A 14 7.64 3.13 3.36
C ILE A 14 8.35 2.52 2.15
N LEU A 15 7.63 2.14 1.10
CA LEU A 15 8.24 1.61 -0.13
C LEU A 15 9.16 2.65 -0.81
N LYS A 16 8.79 3.93 -0.80
CA LYS A 16 9.63 5.02 -1.33
C LYS A 16 10.89 5.26 -0.51
N GLU A 17 10.83 5.08 0.81
CA GLU A 17 12.03 5.14 1.67
C GLU A 17 13.06 4.06 1.25
N SER A 18 12.61 2.87 0.84
CA SER A 18 13.49 1.83 0.26
C SER A 18 14.09 2.26 -1.09
N GLU A 19 13.28 2.86 -1.97
CA GLU A 19 13.74 3.37 -3.27
C GLU A 19 14.76 4.52 -3.13
N ALA A 20 14.70 5.27 -2.04
CA ALA A 20 15.66 6.32 -1.69
C ALA A 20 17.01 5.78 -1.15
N GLY A 21 17.18 4.45 -1.10
CA GLY A 21 18.46 3.81 -0.77
C GLY A 21 18.58 3.31 0.68
N ILE A 22 17.52 3.37 1.49
CA ILE A 22 17.53 2.71 2.81
C ILE A 22 17.47 1.20 2.62
N GLY A 23 18.38 0.47 3.27
CA GLY A 23 18.40 -0.99 3.21
C GLY A 23 17.11 -1.61 3.76
N ASN A 24 16.58 -2.63 3.08
CA ASN A 24 15.28 -3.23 3.41
C ASN A 24 15.22 -3.75 4.86
N SER A 25 16.30 -4.34 5.38
CA SER A 25 16.35 -4.87 6.75
C SER A 25 16.31 -3.74 7.81
N GLU A 26 16.98 -2.62 7.56
CA GLU A 26 16.93 -1.44 8.42
C GLU A 26 15.54 -0.81 8.40
N LEU A 27 14.96 -0.67 7.20
CA LEU A 27 13.62 -0.15 7.01
C LEU A 27 12.57 -1.01 7.74
N CYS A 28 12.69 -2.32 7.64
CA CYS A 28 11.81 -3.26 8.33
C CYS A 28 11.90 -3.10 9.85
N ARG A 29 13.11 -2.94 10.40
CA ARG A 29 13.32 -2.67 11.83
C ARG A 29 12.74 -1.32 12.26
N LYS A 30 12.96 -0.26 11.46
CA LYS A 30 12.46 1.10 11.72
C LYS A 30 10.94 1.14 11.82
N HIS A 31 10.25 0.46 10.91
CA HIS A 31 8.78 0.47 10.84
C HIS A 31 8.13 -0.68 11.63
N GLY A 32 8.92 -1.59 12.22
CA GLY A 32 8.43 -2.73 12.99
C GLY A 32 7.63 -3.70 12.12
N ILE A 33 8.12 -3.97 10.91
CA ILE A 33 7.52 -4.92 9.96
C ILE A 33 8.52 -6.03 9.62
N SER A 34 8.02 -7.18 9.17
CA SER A 34 8.89 -8.24 8.66
C SER A 34 9.28 -7.97 7.20
N GLU A 35 10.41 -8.50 6.75
CA GLU A 35 10.79 -8.43 5.33
C GLU A 35 9.74 -9.08 4.42
N GLN A 36 9.09 -10.16 4.89
CA GLN A 36 8.00 -10.81 4.17
C GLN A 36 6.81 -9.85 3.97
N THR A 37 6.50 -9.02 4.97
CA THR A 37 5.47 -7.98 4.87
C THR A 37 5.88 -6.92 3.86
N PHE A 38 7.13 -6.47 3.91
CA PHE A 38 7.67 -5.50 2.97
C PHE A 38 7.58 -5.99 1.52
N TYR A 39 7.99 -7.21 1.22
CA TYR A 39 7.91 -7.75 -0.14
C TYR A 39 6.46 -7.97 -0.62
N LYS A 40 5.54 -8.36 0.27
CA LYS A 40 4.10 -8.41 -0.05
C LYS A 40 3.56 -7.04 -0.43
N TRP A 41 3.96 -6.00 0.29
CA TRP A 41 3.59 -4.63 -0.04
C TRP A 41 4.22 -4.17 -1.34
N ARG A 42 5.51 -4.45 -1.56
CA ARG A 42 6.21 -4.12 -2.82
C ARG A 42 5.57 -4.79 -4.03
N SER A 43 5.12 -6.04 -3.90
CA SER A 43 4.39 -6.73 -4.98
C SER A 43 3.02 -6.12 -5.26
N LYS A 44 2.34 -5.56 -4.24
CA LYS A 44 0.98 -5.00 -4.38
C LYS A 44 0.97 -3.53 -4.76
N TYR A 45 1.90 -2.74 -4.25
CA TYR A 45 1.92 -1.27 -4.32
C TYR A 45 3.23 -0.70 -4.88
N GLY A 46 4.24 -1.54 -5.17
CA GLY A 46 5.51 -1.08 -5.73
C GLY A 46 5.30 -0.39 -7.08
N GLY A 47 6.01 0.72 -7.30
CA GLY A 47 5.84 1.54 -8.50
C GLY A 47 4.57 2.40 -8.55
N MET A 48 3.68 2.34 -7.54
CA MET A 48 2.51 3.20 -7.46
C MET A 48 2.81 4.50 -6.71
N GLN A 49 2.28 5.60 -7.23
CA GLN A 49 2.21 6.88 -6.54
C GLN A 49 1.01 6.93 -5.60
N VAL A 50 1.11 7.73 -4.53
CA VAL A 50 0.01 7.95 -3.57
C VAL A 50 -1.27 8.45 -4.27
N SER A 51 -1.13 9.25 -5.33
CA SER A 51 -2.25 9.72 -6.15
C SER A 51 -2.97 8.60 -6.91
N GLU A 52 -2.23 7.58 -7.34
CA GLU A 52 -2.80 6.42 -8.06
C GLU A 52 -3.60 5.54 -7.11
N VAL A 53 -3.12 5.35 -5.88
CA VAL A 53 -3.84 4.59 -4.85
C VAL A 53 -5.11 5.31 -4.40
N LYS A 54 -5.08 6.63 -4.22
CA LYS A 54 -6.29 7.41 -3.94
C LYS A 54 -7.32 7.30 -5.06
N LYS A 55 -6.88 7.38 -6.32
CA LYS A 55 -7.77 7.21 -7.48
C LYS A 55 -8.36 5.79 -7.53
N MET A 56 -7.55 4.76 -7.29
CA MET A 56 -8.01 3.37 -7.25
C MET A 56 -9.09 3.18 -6.19
N LYS A 57 -8.89 3.69 -4.98
CA LYS A 57 -9.88 3.62 -3.91
C LYS A 57 -11.19 4.30 -4.26
N SER A 58 -11.12 5.50 -4.85
CA SER A 58 -12.33 6.21 -5.31
C SER A 58 -13.09 5.41 -6.37
N LEU A 59 -12.38 4.79 -7.31
CA LEU A 59 -12.99 3.94 -8.34
C LEU A 59 -13.60 2.66 -7.76
N GLU A 60 -12.98 2.06 -6.75
CA GLU A 60 -13.52 0.90 -6.03
C GLU A 60 -14.82 1.25 -5.28
N GLU A 61 -14.86 2.41 -4.61
CA GLU A 61 -16.05 2.92 -3.91
C GLU A 61 -17.21 3.22 -4.87
N GLU A 62 -16.91 3.86 -6.01
CA GLU A 62 -17.89 4.14 -7.06
C GLU A 62 -18.43 2.84 -7.67
N ASN A 63 -17.55 1.88 -7.99
CA ASN A 63 -17.94 0.58 -8.54
C ASN A 63 -18.81 -0.21 -7.55
N ALA A 64 -18.48 -0.19 -6.25
CA ALA A 64 -19.32 -0.80 -5.22
C ALA A 64 -20.71 -0.15 -5.15
N THR A 65 -20.78 1.18 -5.28
CA THR A 65 -22.04 1.92 -5.32
C THR A 65 -22.87 1.56 -6.55
N LEU A 66 -22.25 1.53 -7.73
CA LEU A 66 -22.91 1.15 -8.99
C LEU A 66 -23.43 -0.28 -8.92
N LYS A 67 -22.62 -1.23 -8.45
CA LYS A 67 -23.05 -2.62 -8.26
C LYS A 67 -24.24 -2.75 -7.31
N ARG A 68 -24.32 -1.92 -6.27
CA ARG A 68 -25.47 -1.89 -5.35
C ARG A 68 -26.73 -1.31 -5.99
N LEU A 69 -26.59 -0.38 -6.93
CA LEU A 69 -27.72 0.21 -7.65
C LEU A 69 -28.22 -0.66 -8.81
N LEU A 70 -27.34 -1.47 -9.38
CA LEU A 70 -27.62 -2.35 -10.53
C LEU A 70 -27.93 -3.80 -10.14
N GLY A 71 -27.76 -4.17 -8.87
CA GLY A 71 -28.15 -5.46 -8.30
C GLY A 71 -29.45 -5.35 -7.53
#